data_AF-A0A413S679-F1
#
_entry.id   AF-A0A413S679-F1
#
_cell.length_a   1.000
_cell.length_b   1.000
_cell.length_c   1.000
_cell.angle_alpha   90.00
_cell.angle_beta   90.00
_cell.angle_gamma   90.00
#
_symmetry.space_group_name_H-M   'P 1'
#
loop_
_entity.id
_entity.type
_entity.pdbx_description
1 polymer ?
#
loop_
_entity_poly.entity_id
_entity_poly.type
_entity_poly.pdbx_seq_one_letter_code
_entity_poly.pdbx_strand_id
1 'polypeptide(L)'
;MCKNEECVDDVLVIYCAKHPTYNFTTVVGWYNHADVYRHYQNVEFNGGYVQSYNAIAKAKDCVLLPVGERSRKIKWQVPRKANGWKFGFGRANVWYASEDNEELKEYMKKLLYQIENYDGENCIK
;
A
#
# COMPACT_ATOMS: atom_id res chain seq x y z
N MET A 1 -5.66 -2.83 -13.46
CA MET A 1 -5.54 -4.18 -14.04
C MET A 1 -6.49 -4.26 -15.22
N CYS A 2 -5.96 -4.44 -16.44
CA CYS A 2 -6.81 -4.62 -17.62
C CYS A 2 -7.65 -5.90 -17.47
N LYS A 3 -8.82 -5.93 -18.12
CA LYS A 3 -9.81 -7.01 -17.92
C LYS A 3 -9.28 -8.42 -18.18
N ASN A 4 -8.21 -8.58 -18.94
CA ASN A 4 -7.67 -9.89 -19.34
C ASN A 4 -6.24 -10.16 -18.87
N GLU A 5 -5.65 -9.25 -18.09
CA GLU A 5 -4.27 -9.43 -17.59
C GLU A 5 -4.26 -10.25 -16.30
N GLU A 6 -3.42 -11.29 -16.29
CA GLU A 6 -3.19 -12.15 -15.14
C GLU A 6 -2.15 -11.58 -14.16
N CYS A 7 -1.33 -10.65 -14.65
CA CYS A 7 -0.33 -9.91 -13.88
C CYS A 7 -0.22 -8.48 -14.42
N VAL A 8 0.09 -7.53 -13.53
CA VAL A 8 0.58 -6.20 -13.91
C VAL A 8 1.93 -6.00 -13.24
N ASP A 9 2.94 -5.67 -14.04
CA ASP A 9 4.30 -5.37 -13.59
C ASP A 9 4.50 -3.86 -13.36
N ASP A 10 5.56 -3.56 -12.61
CA ASP A 10 6.06 -2.21 -12.34
C ASP A 10 5.02 -1.24 -11.73
N VAL A 11 4.34 -1.69 -10.68
CA VAL A 11 3.35 -0.86 -9.96
C VAL A 11 3.76 -0.57 -8.51
N LEU A 12 3.26 0.56 -8.00
CA LEU A 12 3.34 0.89 -6.58
C LEU A 12 2.19 0.23 -5.81
N VAL A 13 2.51 -0.64 -4.86
CA VAL A 13 1.54 -1.27 -3.95
C VAL A 13 1.70 -0.67 -2.56
N ILE A 14 0.64 -0.08 -2.02
CA ILE A 14 0.67 0.58 -0.71
C ILE A 14 -0.15 -0.23 0.29
N TYR A 15 0.52 -0.77 1.31
CA TYR A 15 -0.13 -1.49 2.40
C TYR A 15 -0.66 -0.52 3.45
N CYS A 16 -1.94 -0.66 3.77
CA CYS A 16 -2.65 0.23 4.68
C CYS A 16 -3.31 -0.59 5.79
N ALA A 17 -3.24 -0.13 7.03
CA ALA A 17 -3.90 -0.78 8.16
C ALA A 17 -4.52 0.23 9.12
N LYS A 18 -5.49 -0.23 9.92
CA LYS A 18 -5.99 0.57 11.05
C LYS A 18 -4.86 0.75 12.06
N HIS A 19 -4.63 1.98 12.51
CA HIS A 19 -3.65 2.22 13.56
C HIS A 19 -4.09 1.50 14.85
N PRO A 20 -3.19 0.81 15.56
CA PRO A 20 -3.54 -0.02 16.73
C PRO A 20 -4.07 0.75 17.95
N THR A 21 -4.06 2.08 17.92
CA THR A 21 -4.30 2.95 19.09
C THR A 21 -5.22 4.09 18.71
N TYR A 22 -4.92 4.75 17.59
CA TYR A 22 -5.73 5.85 17.08
C TYR A 22 -6.74 5.37 16.05
N ASN A 23 -7.91 5.99 15.99
CA ASN A 23 -8.99 5.59 15.08
C ASN A 23 -8.82 6.16 13.66
N PHE A 24 -7.69 5.87 13.00
CA PHE A 24 -7.49 6.19 11.59
C PHE A 24 -6.77 5.05 10.86
N THR A 25 -6.91 4.98 9.53
CA THR A 25 -6.13 4.07 8.68
C THR A 25 -4.85 4.78 8.28
N THR A 26 -3.72 4.09 8.36
CA THR A 26 -2.39 4.64 8.07
C THR A 26 -1.67 3.76 7.06
N VAL A 27 -0.77 4.36 6.29
CA VAL A 27 0.21 3.61 5.47
C VAL A 27 1.13 2.84 6.42
N VAL A 28 1.31 1.57 6.14
CA VAL A 28 2.19 0.65 6.88
C VAL A 28 3.54 0.51 6.18
N GLY A 29 3.52 0.56 4.86
CA GLY A 29 4.66 0.33 3.99
C GLY A 29 4.21 0.22 2.55
N TRP A 30 5.15 0.06 1.64
CA TRP A 30 4.87 -0.07 0.22
C TRP A 30 5.92 -0.93 -0.47
N TYR A 31 5.50 -1.51 -1.59
CA TYR A 31 6.39 -2.15 -2.56
C TYR A 31 6.42 -1.27 -3.79
N ASN A 32 7.61 -0.77 -4.13
CA ASN A 32 7.85 -0.09 -5.39
C ASN A 32 8.31 -1.11 -6.44
N HIS A 33 8.06 -0.82 -7.73
CA HIS A 33 8.40 -1.72 -8.83
C HIS A 33 7.87 -3.16 -8.61
N ALA A 34 6.64 -3.29 -8.12
CA ALA A 34 6.05 -4.58 -7.75
C ALA A 34 5.31 -5.22 -8.93
N ASP A 35 5.31 -6.55 -8.95
CA ASP A 35 4.44 -7.35 -9.80
C ASP A 35 3.20 -7.77 -8.99
N VAL A 36 2.00 -7.52 -9.54
CA VAL A 36 0.72 -7.85 -8.91
C VAL A 36 -0.05 -8.86 -9.75
N TYR A 37 -0.30 -10.02 -9.16
CA TYR A 37 -1.02 -11.13 -9.78
C TYR A 37 -2.51 -11.08 -9.45
N ARG A 38 -3.33 -11.42 -10.44
CA ARG A 38 -4.78 -11.54 -10.28
C ARG A 38 -5.16 -12.67 -9.34
N HIS A 39 -4.44 -13.78 -9.45
CA HIS A 39 -4.63 -14.98 -8.65
C HIS A 39 -3.43 -15.17 -7.72
N TYR A 40 -3.70 -15.71 -6.53
CA TYR A 40 -2.64 -16.02 -5.58
C TYR A 40 -1.61 -16.97 -6.20
N GLN A 41 -0.36 -16.57 -6.08
CA GLN A 41 0.81 -17.40 -6.32
C GLN A 41 1.25 -18.02 -4.98
N ASN A 42 2.06 -19.08 -5.04
CA ASN A 42 2.61 -19.73 -3.86
C ASN A 42 4.13 -19.73 -3.95
N VAL A 43 4.80 -19.42 -2.83
CA VAL A 43 6.23 -19.62 -2.65
C VAL A 43 6.44 -20.61 -1.52
N GLU A 44 7.30 -21.59 -1.76
CA GLU A 44 7.73 -22.56 -0.75
C GLU A 44 9.09 -22.13 -0.18
N PHE A 45 9.15 -22.04 1.14
CA PHE A 45 10.35 -21.73 1.89
C PHE A 45 10.97 -23.00 2.49
N ASN A 46 12.24 -22.89 2.84
CA ASN A 46 12.96 -23.95 3.56
C ASN A 46 12.16 -24.40 4.79
N GLY A 47 12.02 -25.73 4.95
CA GLY A 47 11.20 -26.31 6.00
C GLY A 47 9.75 -26.59 5.62
N GLY A 48 9.39 -26.47 4.32
CA GLY A 48 8.07 -26.83 3.79
C GLY A 48 6.97 -25.81 4.08
N TYR A 49 7.35 -24.60 4.52
CA TYR A 49 6.39 -23.53 4.73
C TYR A 49 5.99 -22.91 3.39
N VAL A 50 4.69 -22.90 3.08
CA VAL A 50 4.15 -22.30 1.87
C VAL A 50 3.42 -21.01 2.21
N GLN A 51 3.80 -19.92 1.54
CA GLN A 51 3.13 -18.63 1.64
C GLN A 51 2.44 -18.30 0.31
N SER A 52 1.15 -17.99 0.38
CA SER A 52 0.41 -17.42 -0.75
C SER A 52 0.62 -15.91 -0.83
N TYR A 53 0.80 -15.37 -2.03
CA TYR A 53 0.97 -13.95 -2.28
C TYR A 53 0.31 -13.52 -3.59
N ASN A 54 -0.04 -12.25 -3.69
CA ASN A 54 -0.57 -11.63 -4.91
C ASN A 54 0.26 -10.41 -5.34
N ALA A 55 1.24 -10.00 -4.55
CA ALA A 55 2.18 -8.95 -4.88
C ALA A 55 3.59 -9.37 -4.45
N ILE A 56 4.59 -9.08 -5.29
CA ILE A 56 6.00 -9.36 -5.01
C ILE A 56 6.86 -8.20 -5.54
N ALA A 57 7.94 -7.90 -4.84
CA ALA A 57 8.93 -6.92 -5.24
C ALA A 57 10.29 -7.27 -4.63
N LYS A 58 11.36 -6.66 -5.14
CA LYS A 58 12.70 -6.82 -4.55
C LYS A 58 12.75 -6.10 -3.21
N ALA A 59 13.35 -6.71 -2.20
CA ALA A 59 13.42 -6.14 -0.84
C ALA A 59 13.97 -4.70 -0.80
N LYS A 60 14.95 -4.38 -1.65
CA LYS A 60 15.54 -3.02 -1.76
C LYS A 60 14.55 -1.95 -2.24
N ASP A 61 13.47 -2.35 -2.91
CA ASP A 61 12.44 -1.46 -3.47
C ASP A 61 11.20 -1.41 -2.54
N CYS A 62 11.28 -2.06 -1.37
CA CYS A 62 10.20 -2.15 -0.40
C CYS A 62 10.53 -1.33 0.86
N VAL A 63 9.50 -0.77 1.47
CA VAL A 63 9.61 -0.10 2.78
C VAL A 63 8.57 -0.64 3.74
N LEU A 64 8.99 -0.96 4.96
CA LEU A 64 8.11 -1.18 6.11
C LEU A 64 8.38 -0.05 7.12
N LEU A 65 7.43 0.87 7.25
CA LEU A 65 7.58 2.02 8.15
C LEU A 65 7.64 1.55 9.62
N PRO A 66 8.43 2.16 10.52
CA PRO A 66 8.36 1.90 11.95
C PRO A 66 7.05 2.42 12.55
N VAL A 67 6.62 1.85 13.68
CA VAL A 67 5.33 2.20 14.33
C VAL A 67 5.23 3.69 14.66
N GLY A 68 6.34 4.31 15.10
CA GLY A 68 6.40 5.75 15.37
C GLY A 68 6.11 6.60 14.14
N GLU A 69 6.64 6.19 12.98
CA GLU A 69 6.39 6.87 11.70
C GLU A 69 4.94 6.69 11.27
N ARG A 70 4.38 5.47 11.38
CA ARG A 70 2.95 5.18 11.09
C ARG A 70 1.96 6.00 11.94
N SER A 71 2.41 6.50 13.10
CA SER A 71 1.61 7.32 14.02
C SER A 71 1.45 8.77 13.55
N ARG A 72 2.28 9.20 12.57
CA ARG A 72 2.26 10.57 12.03
C ARG A 72 1.07 10.75 11.08
N LYS A 73 -0.11 11.00 11.65
CA LYS A 73 -1.39 11.13 10.93
C LYS A 73 -1.35 12.08 9.74
N ILE A 74 -0.73 13.26 9.89
CA ILE A 74 -0.63 14.25 8.79
C ILE A 74 0.13 13.69 7.59
N LYS A 75 1.10 12.80 7.82
CA LYS A 75 1.92 12.22 6.77
C LYS A 75 1.24 10.99 6.17
N TRP A 76 0.82 10.04 6.99
CA TRP A 76 0.47 8.71 6.51
C TRP A 76 -1.01 8.35 6.58
N GLN A 77 -1.91 9.30 6.89
CA GLN A 77 -3.34 8.99 6.93
C GLN A 77 -3.86 8.57 5.55
N VAL A 78 -4.62 7.49 5.55
CA VAL A 78 -5.30 6.94 4.39
C VAL A 78 -6.80 7.24 4.49
N PRO A 79 -7.38 7.86 3.45
CA PRO A 79 -8.79 8.23 3.43
C PRO A 79 -9.70 7.00 3.38
N ARG A 80 -10.83 7.09 4.07
CA ARG A 80 -11.92 6.09 4.01
C ARG A 80 -13.25 6.79 3.84
N LYS A 81 -14.07 6.31 2.89
CA LYS A 81 -15.41 6.87 2.64
C LYS A 81 -16.32 6.80 3.86
N ALA A 82 -16.18 5.72 4.66
CA ALA A 82 -16.91 5.56 5.93
C ALA A 82 -16.62 6.65 6.97
N ASN A 83 -15.50 7.37 6.84
CA ASN A 83 -15.10 8.46 7.73
C ASN A 83 -15.36 9.84 7.12
N GLY A 84 -16.28 9.94 6.16
CA GLY A 84 -16.71 11.21 5.55
C GLY A 84 -15.85 11.72 4.39
N TRP A 85 -14.85 10.95 3.95
CA TRP A 85 -14.05 11.31 2.76
C TRP A 85 -14.85 11.06 1.48
N LYS A 86 -14.70 11.94 0.48
CA LYS A 86 -15.32 11.77 -0.85
C LYS A 86 -14.62 10.69 -1.69
N PHE A 87 -13.40 10.31 -1.32
CA PHE A 87 -12.56 9.29 -1.94
C PHE A 87 -11.96 8.37 -0.86
N GLY A 88 -11.18 7.37 -1.27
CA GLY A 88 -10.55 6.43 -0.35
C GLY A 88 -11.22 5.07 -0.29
N PHE A 89 -10.72 4.23 0.61
CA PHE A 89 -11.25 2.88 0.78
C PHE A 89 -12.76 2.89 1.06
N GLY A 90 -13.46 2.05 0.29
CA GLY A 90 -14.86 1.70 0.53
C GLY A 90 -14.99 0.43 1.37
N ARG A 91 -15.87 -0.48 0.95
CA ARG A 91 -16.08 -1.79 1.59
C ARG A 91 -15.02 -2.83 1.19
N ALA A 92 -14.38 -2.66 0.04
CA ALA A 92 -13.33 -3.56 -0.43
C ALA A 92 -12.00 -3.30 0.31
N ASN A 93 -11.18 -4.34 0.41
CA ASN A 93 -9.83 -4.28 1.00
C ASN A 93 -8.76 -3.79 0.02
N VAL A 94 -9.13 -3.53 -1.24
CA VAL A 94 -8.26 -2.99 -2.28
C VAL A 94 -8.89 -1.70 -2.81
N TRP A 95 -8.07 -0.68 -3.03
CA TRP A 95 -8.48 0.60 -3.59
C TRP A 95 -7.48 1.03 -4.66
N TYR A 96 -7.96 1.21 -5.90
CA TYR A 96 -7.12 1.56 -7.06
C TYR A 96 -6.90 3.08 -7.22
N ALA A 97 -7.55 3.92 -6.39
CA ALA A 97 -7.42 5.37 -6.44
C ALA A 97 -7.59 5.99 -7.85
N SER A 98 -8.52 5.44 -8.64
CA SER A 98 -8.74 5.81 -10.05
C SER A 98 -9.97 6.69 -10.25
N GLU A 99 -10.62 7.15 -9.18
CA GLU A 99 -11.80 7.99 -9.27
C GLU A 99 -11.45 9.39 -9.79
N ASP A 100 -12.31 9.96 -10.65
CA ASP A 100 -12.14 11.35 -11.07
C ASP A 100 -12.57 12.31 -9.95
N ASN A 101 -11.58 12.74 -9.15
CA ASN A 101 -11.79 13.61 -8.00
C ASN A 101 -10.56 14.48 -7.75
N GLU A 102 -10.72 15.80 -7.72
CA GLU A 102 -9.60 16.75 -7.53
C GLU A 102 -8.93 16.63 -6.15
N GLU A 103 -9.71 16.40 -5.09
CA GLU A 103 -9.16 16.20 -3.73
C GLU A 103 -8.31 14.90 -3.66
N LEU A 104 -8.70 13.87 -4.41
CA LEU A 104 -7.91 12.65 -4.58
C LEU A 104 -6.61 12.93 -5.32
N LYS A 105 -6.64 13.69 -6.43
CA LYS A 105 -5.43 14.05 -7.19
C LYS A 105 -4.43 14.79 -6.31
N GLU A 106 -4.89 15.74 -5.49
CA GLU A 106 -4.03 16.46 -4.55
C GLU A 106 -3.48 15.56 -3.43
N TYR A 107 -4.32 14.67 -2.88
CA TYR A 107 -3.89 13.66 -1.91
C TYR A 107 -2.81 12.74 -2.48
N MET A 108 -3.03 12.20 -3.68
CA MET A 108 -2.08 11.31 -4.36
C MET A 108 -0.76 12.02 -4.63
N LYS A 109 -0.78 13.28 -5.09
CA LYS A 109 0.45 14.08 -5.27
C LYS A 109 1.26 14.17 -3.98
N LYS A 110 0.61 14.44 -2.84
CA LYS A 110 1.27 14.53 -1.53
C LYS A 110 1.82 13.17 -1.09
N LEU A 111 1.03 12.11 -1.23
CA LEU A 111 1.41 10.76 -0.83
C LEU A 111 2.58 10.23 -1.65
N LEU A 112 2.54 10.39 -2.98
CA LEU A 112 3.62 9.97 -3.88
C LEU A 112 4.91 10.73 -3.55
N TYR A 113 4.84 12.04 -3.36
CA TYR A 113 5.99 12.83 -2.92
C TYR A 113 6.58 12.32 -1.60
N GLN A 114 5.74 11.98 -0.61
CA GLN A 114 6.20 11.44 0.67
C GLN A 114 6.86 10.07 0.55
N ILE A 115 6.38 9.22 -0.36
CA ILE A 115 6.93 7.89 -0.64
C ILE A 115 8.27 8.01 -1.37
N GLU A 116 8.32 8.79 -2.45
CA GLU A 116 9.51 8.99 -3.28
C GLU A 116 10.67 9.62 -2.50
N ASN A 117 10.36 10.51 -1.55
CA ASN A 117 11.35 11.22 -0.73
C ASN A 117 11.49 10.63 0.68
N TYR A 118 11.05 9.39 0.90
CA TYR A 118 11.22 8.75 2.19
C TYR A 118 12.68 8.28 2.36
N ASP A 119 13.37 8.87 3.35
CA ASP A 119 14.76 8.59 3.71
C ASP A 119 14.90 8.08 5.16
N GLY A 120 13.78 7.74 5.79
CA GLY A 120 13.71 7.27 7.17
C GLY A 120 14.06 5.79 7.34
N GLU A 121 13.88 5.30 8.58
CA GLU A 121 14.12 3.91 8.94
C GLU A 121 13.22 2.94 8.15
N ASN A 122 13.81 1.86 7.65
CA ASN A 122 13.09 0.76 7.03
C ASN A 122 13.19 -0.50 7.89
N CYS A 123 12.06 -1.03 8.34
CA CYS A 123 12.02 -2.23 9.17
C CYS A 123 12.18 -3.55 8.38
N ILE A 124 12.26 -3.49 7.04
CA ILE A 124 12.67 -4.64 6.22
C ILE A 124 14.18 -4.85 6.42
N LYS A 125 14.57 -6.09 6.70
CA LYS A 125 15.96 -6.51 6.92
C LYS A 125 16.56 -7.14 5.67
#